data_AF-A0A8J4D7E0-F1
#
_entry.id   AF-A0A8J4D7E0-F1
#
_cell.length_a   1.000
_cell.length_b   1.000
_cell.length_c   1.000
_cell.angle_alpha   90.00
_cell.angle_beta   90.00
_cell.angle_gamma   90.00
#
_symmetry.space_group_name_H-M   'P 1'
#
loop_
_entity.id
_entity.type
_entity.pdbx_description
1 polymer ?
#
loop_
_entity_poly.entity_id
_entity_poly.type
_entity_poly.pdbx_seq_one_letter_code
_entity_poly.pdbx_strand_id
1 'polypeptide(L)'
;MGTNVSRTRKALILLFAVIIGLCKSIGGVRSEETPVHRNLNQIVDDNTKPTKAEFPYCACETYDCGCSPYTLTVKNVTTEPNGSRRFCFSINFVGCNTSLPCCQALIKRVDKITLTSSVSCSKSSVSKVEVLGKIWKNWEPKAWILPTGGFGYEFRVYNLGVNSSVLSNSDLCITAAAPCSSLSQLCDVEDGTCKFSLSESSTTQYCPTCPLPPPSPPPSPPPSPPPSPPPSPPPSPPPSLPSLPAIRPIAPAFSRPPLPPWLCEVCASISVTGLPPNYTEFNSSMCSTAFRVAEALTNSATAALVPLTQPFTVSACMESEVTVCGVLANSTDGSRFQPAAKLVMEGWLDEAMVLCQPGWQIQATLGSPSSCMSVDLEQSCAQSKENPPSPPQNPPLPPSPPPPPPPPPPPQPPPPPPPPPPQPSHPPPPPTPPPPPPPPPPPPPP
;
A
#
# COMPACT_ATOMS: atom_id res chain seq x y z
N MET A 1 19.87 24.69 23.96
CA MET A 1 19.80 23.22 23.76
C MET A 1 18.42 22.91 23.20
N GLY A 2 18.27 22.57 21.91
CA GLY A 2 16.93 22.35 21.34
C GLY A 2 16.79 22.23 19.81
N THR A 3 17.87 21.98 19.04
CA THR A 3 17.80 22.03 17.56
C THR A 3 18.34 20.79 16.83
N ASN A 4 18.77 19.73 17.52
CA ASN A 4 19.34 18.53 16.86
C ASN A 4 18.32 17.47 16.41
N VAL A 5 17.06 17.52 16.86
CA VAL A 5 16.03 16.51 16.50
C VAL A 5 15.55 16.63 15.04
N SER A 6 15.71 17.81 14.41
CA SER A 6 15.20 18.07 13.05
C SER A 6 16.16 17.73 11.92
N ARG A 7 17.47 17.60 12.16
CA ARG A 7 18.48 17.28 11.12
C ARG A 7 18.60 15.78 10.84
N THR A 8 18.45 14.94 11.87
CA THR A 8 18.51 13.47 11.74
C THR A 8 17.36 12.90 10.89
N ARG A 9 16.18 13.55 10.92
CA ARG A 9 15.01 13.14 10.12
C ARG A 9 15.13 13.38 8.61
N LYS A 10 15.99 14.31 8.15
CA LYS A 10 16.13 14.64 6.71
C LYS A 10 17.12 13.74 5.99
N ALA A 11 18.14 13.22 6.68
CA ALA A 11 19.11 12.28 6.11
C ALA A 11 18.52 10.88 5.90
N LEU A 12 17.56 10.47 6.74
CA LEU A 12 16.77 9.23 6.62
C LEU A 12 15.96 9.16 5.30
N ILE A 13 15.56 10.31 4.75
CA ILE A 13 14.60 10.44 3.62
C ILE A 13 15.24 10.18 2.24
N LEU A 14 16.55 10.40 2.09
CA LEU A 14 17.24 10.29 0.80
C LEU A 14 17.79 8.87 0.50
N LEU A 15 17.95 8.01 1.51
CA LEU A 15 18.56 6.67 1.34
C LEU A 15 17.52 5.60 0.91
N PHE A 16 16.26 5.70 1.35
CA PHE A 16 15.17 4.75 1.02
C PHE A 16 14.82 4.68 -0.48
N ALA A 17 15.06 5.75 -1.24
CA ALA A 17 14.81 5.77 -2.69
C ALA A 17 15.87 5.00 -3.50
N VAL A 18 17.07 4.77 -2.96
CA VAL A 18 18.19 4.13 -3.66
C VAL A 18 18.18 2.60 -3.45
N ILE A 19 17.74 2.12 -2.28
CA ILE A 19 17.82 0.69 -1.91
C ILE A 19 16.74 -0.16 -2.62
N ILE A 20 15.52 0.37 -2.84
CA ILE A 20 14.47 -0.33 -3.61
C ILE A 20 14.88 -0.52 -5.09
N GLY A 21 15.85 0.26 -5.58
CA GLY A 21 16.45 0.08 -6.90
C GLY A 21 17.40 -1.12 -7.02
N LEU A 22 18.06 -1.53 -5.93
CA LEU A 22 19.16 -2.52 -5.98
C LEU A 22 18.69 -3.98 -5.89
N CYS A 23 17.55 -4.28 -5.23
CA CYS A 23 16.98 -5.64 -5.22
C CYS A 23 16.44 -6.09 -6.60
N LYS A 24 16.33 -5.19 -7.59
CA LYS A 24 15.81 -5.50 -8.94
C LYS A 24 16.87 -5.97 -9.94
N SER A 25 18.16 -5.95 -9.61
CA SER A 25 19.22 -6.19 -10.62
C SER A 25 19.74 -7.64 -10.73
N ILE A 26 19.27 -8.60 -9.93
CA ILE A 26 19.90 -9.95 -9.87
C ILE A 26 19.17 -11.01 -10.73
N GLY A 27 18.11 -10.64 -11.46
CA GLY A 27 17.35 -11.61 -12.29
C GLY A 27 16.94 -11.08 -13.65
N GLY A 28 17.87 -10.90 -14.58
CA GLY A 28 17.55 -10.51 -15.96
C GLY A 28 18.68 -10.79 -16.95
N VAL A 29 18.49 -11.83 -17.76
CA VAL A 29 19.31 -12.10 -18.95
C VAL A 29 19.21 -10.92 -19.92
N ARG A 30 20.37 -10.53 -20.45
CA ARG A 30 20.67 -9.36 -21.26
C ARG A 30 20.00 -9.43 -22.64
N SER A 31 19.17 -8.44 -22.98
CA SER A 31 18.96 -7.99 -24.36
C SER A 31 19.24 -6.50 -24.43
N GLU A 32 20.20 -6.12 -25.27
CA GLU A 32 20.60 -4.75 -25.60
C GLU A 32 19.43 -3.98 -26.21
N GLU A 33 19.00 -2.90 -25.57
CA GLU A 33 18.46 -1.73 -26.25
C GLU A 33 18.99 -0.45 -25.58
N THR A 34 19.29 0.54 -26.41
CA THR A 34 20.05 1.76 -26.17
C THR A 34 19.37 2.74 -25.20
N PRO A 35 20.10 3.41 -24.30
CA PRO A 35 19.51 4.31 -23.31
C PRO A 35 19.26 5.71 -23.88
N VAL A 36 17.99 6.13 -23.86
CA VAL A 36 17.63 7.55 -23.96
C VAL A 36 17.92 8.21 -22.61
N HIS A 37 18.98 9.01 -22.56
CA HIS A 37 19.33 9.85 -21.42
C HIS A 37 18.18 10.82 -21.09
N ARG A 38 17.42 10.54 -20.03
CA ARG A 38 16.64 11.56 -19.30
C ARG A 38 17.40 11.96 -18.04
N ASN A 39 17.46 13.26 -17.83
CA ASN A 39 18.25 13.94 -16.80
C ASN A 39 17.70 13.63 -15.39
N LEU A 40 18.51 13.03 -14.52
CA LEU A 40 18.14 12.56 -13.18
C LEU A 40 18.03 13.66 -12.11
N ASN A 41 18.26 14.93 -12.45
CA ASN A 41 18.33 16.03 -11.49
C ASN A 41 16.99 16.76 -11.24
N GLN A 42 15.85 16.14 -11.56
CA GLN A 42 14.51 16.76 -11.40
C GLN A 42 13.53 15.89 -10.59
N ILE A 43 14.02 15.23 -9.52
CA ILE A 43 13.20 14.46 -8.55
C ILE A 43 13.50 14.91 -7.10
N VAL A 44 13.90 16.16 -6.90
CA VAL A 44 14.11 16.74 -5.57
C VAL A 44 13.45 18.11 -5.56
N ASP A 45 12.14 18.17 -5.32
CA ASP A 45 11.43 19.33 -4.77
C ASP A 45 9.91 19.04 -4.63
N ASP A 46 9.55 18.08 -3.78
CA ASP A 46 8.13 17.90 -3.35
C ASP A 46 8.02 17.57 -1.85
N ASN A 47 8.91 18.15 -1.04
CA ASN A 47 9.16 17.76 0.36
C ASN A 47 8.88 18.86 1.40
N THR A 48 8.00 19.83 1.12
CA THR A 48 7.77 20.98 2.05
C THR A 48 6.31 21.33 2.36
N LYS A 49 5.39 20.35 2.37
CA LYS A 49 4.11 20.56 3.07
C LYS A 49 3.71 19.29 3.85
N PRO A 50 3.24 19.41 5.12
CA PRO A 50 2.87 18.25 5.92
C PRO A 50 1.84 17.43 5.16
N THR A 51 2.20 16.18 4.87
CA THR A 51 1.29 15.16 4.36
C THR A 51 0.16 15.00 5.38
N LYS A 52 -1.07 15.26 4.93
CA LYS A 52 -2.28 15.08 5.73
C LYS A 52 -2.29 13.65 6.30
N ALA A 53 -2.78 13.47 7.53
CA ALA A 53 -2.89 12.14 8.15
C ALA A 53 -3.98 11.26 7.50
N GLU A 54 -4.69 11.78 6.50
CA GLU A 54 -5.83 11.14 5.86
C GLU A 54 -5.55 10.93 4.38
N PHE A 55 -6.10 9.83 3.86
CA PHE A 55 -6.11 9.52 2.44
C PHE A 55 -6.87 10.58 1.61
N PRO A 56 -6.41 10.90 0.39
CA PRO A 56 -5.10 10.57 -0.17
C PRO A 56 -3.99 11.39 0.51
N TYR A 57 -2.84 10.76 0.73
CA TYR A 57 -1.74 11.35 1.51
C TYR A 57 -0.92 12.39 0.72
N CYS A 58 -1.52 13.02 -0.29
CA CYS A 58 -1.01 14.20 -0.98
C CYS A 58 -1.77 15.46 -0.52
N ALA A 59 -1.16 16.64 -0.65
CA ALA A 59 -1.81 17.91 -0.33
C ALA A 59 -2.65 18.40 -1.52
N CYS A 60 -3.96 18.50 -1.34
CA CYS A 60 -4.89 18.95 -2.37
C CYS A 60 -5.73 20.13 -1.86
N GLU A 61 -6.23 20.96 -2.76
CA GLU A 61 -7.07 22.11 -2.40
C GLU A 61 -8.44 21.69 -1.86
N THR A 62 -8.98 20.58 -2.37
CA THR A 62 -10.24 19.99 -1.90
C THR A 62 -10.19 18.48 -1.89
N TYR A 63 -10.89 17.90 -0.91
CA TYR A 63 -11.09 16.47 -0.70
C TYR A 63 -12.56 16.07 -0.74
N ASP A 64 -13.47 17.02 -0.98
CA ASP A 64 -14.91 16.79 -0.94
C ASP A 64 -15.36 15.87 -2.08
N CYS A 65 -16.00 14.75 -1.75
CA CYS A 65 -16.54 13.83 -2.74
C CYS A 65 -17.59 14.48 -3.66
N GLY A 66 -18.35 15.49 -3.16
CA GLY A 66 -19.33 16.23 -3.96
C GLY A 66 -18.73 17.01 -5.15
N CYS A 67 -17.40 17.19 -5.15
CA CYS A 67 -16.68 17.74 -6.28
C CYS A 67 -16.42 16.71 -7.40
N SER A 68 -16.38 15.41 -7.09
CA SER A 68 -16.07 14.38 -8.09
C SER A 68 -17.22 14.23 -9.10
N PRO A 69 -16.95 14.33 -10.41
CA PRO A 69 -17.93 13.98 -11.44
C PRO A 69 -18.16 12.47 -11.56
N TYR A 70 -17.33 11.66 -10.88
CA TYR A 70 -17.25 10.22 -11.07
C TYR A 70 -17.53 9.47 -9.77
N THR A 71 -18.14 8.31 -9.91
CA THR A 71 -18.22 7.29 -8.87
C THR A 71 -17.55 6.00 -9.33
N LEU A 72 -17.02 5.25 -8.37
CA LEU A 72 -16.39 3.96 -8.60
C LEU A 72 -17.26 2.90 -7.93
N THR A 73 -17.65 1.85 -8.66
CA THR A 73 -18.47 0.76 -8.12
C THR A 73 -17.83 -0.59 -8.43
N VAL A 74 -17.81 -1.51 -7.47
CA VAL A 74 -17.33 -2.88 -7.72
C VAL A 74 -18.24 -3.55 -8.76
N LYS A 75 -17.68 -3.90 -9.92
CA LYS A 75 -18.41 -4.54 -11.03
C LYS A 75 -18.45 -6.05 -10.87
N ASN A 76 -17.28 -6.66 -10.70
CA ASN A 76 -17.17 -8.10 -10.44
C ASN A 76 -15.83 -8.44 -9.77
N VAL A 77 -15.77 -9.63 -9.17
CA VAL A 77 -14.54 -10.23 -8.68
C VAL A 77 -14.44 -11.66 -9.20
N THR A 78 -13.47 -11.94 -10.04
CA THR A 78 -13.27 -13.26 -10.66
C THR A 78 -11.97 -13.91 -10.17
N THR A 79 -11.96 -15.23 -10.05
CA THR A 79 -10.73 -15.99 -9.78
C THR A 79 -10.10 -16.40 -11.11
N GLU A 80 -8.83 -16.05 -11.31
CA GLU A 80 -8.04 -16.45 -12.46
C GLU A 80 -7.52 -17.89 -12.32
N PRO A 81 -7.14 -18.57 -13.41
CA PRO A 81 -6.68 -19.96 -13.37
C PRO A 81 -5.47 -20.23 -12.46
N ASN A 82 -4.64 -19.21 -12.21
CA ASN A 82 -3.48 -19.28 -11.31
C ASN A 82 -3.83 -19.00 -9.84
N GLY A 83 -5.11 -18.93 -9.49
CA GLY A 83 -5.58 -18.63 -8.14
C GLY A 83 -5.55 -17.13 -7.76
N SER A 84 -5.01 -16.26 -8.61
CA SER A 84 -5.11 -14.81 -8.41
C SER A 84 -6.55 -14.33 -8.59
N ARG A 85 -6.86 -13.16 -8.05
CA ARG A 85 -8.20 -12.58 -8.02
C ARG A 85 -8.18 -11.29 -8.81
N ARG A 86 -9.11 -11.16 -9.76
CA ARG A 86 -9.30 -9.97 -10.59
C ARG A 86 -10.49 -9.18 -10.07
N PHE A 87 -10.22 -7.99 -9.56
CA PHE A 87 -11.19 -7.03 -9.06
C PHE A 87 -11.44 -5.99 -10.14
N CYS A 88 -12.64 -5.94 -10.72
CA CYS A 88 -13.00 -4.89 -11.66
C CYS A 88 -13.96 -3.89 -11.02
N PHE A 89 -13.67 -2.63 -11.26
CA PHE A 89 -14.44 -1.47 -10.85
C PHE A 89 -14.98 -0.77 -12.09
N SER A 90 -16.26 -0.42 -12.08
CA SER A 90 -16.86 0.43 -13.10
C SER A 90 -16.75 1.89 -12.68
N ILE A 91 -16.26 2.73 -13.59
CA ILE A 91 -16.13 4.17 -13.41
C ILE A 91 -17.32 4.84 -14.10
N ASN A 92 -18.24 5.38 -13.31
CA ASN A 92 -19.48 5.97 -13.81
C ASN A 92 -19.44 7.48 -13.65
N PHE A 93 -19.87 8.22 -14.69
CA PHE A 93 -20.05 9.66 -14.60
C PHE A 93 -21.41 9.97 -13.99
N VAL A 94 -21.40 10.60 -12.81
CA VAL A 94 -22.60 10.99 -12.07
C VAL A 94 -22.87 12.49 -12.15
N GLY A 95 -21.92 13.25 -12.71
CA GLY A 95 -21.97 14.71 -12.75
C GLY A 95 -21.54 15.33 -11.41
N CYS A 96 -21.33 16.64 -11.44
CA CYS A 96 -20.98 17.45 -10.27
C CYS A 96 -21.38 18.90 -10.53
N ASN A 97 -21.31 19.75 -9.50
CA ASN A 97 -21.56 21.18 -9.69
C ASN A 97 -20.44 21.81 -10.53
N THR A 98 -20.74 22.13 -11.79
CA THR A 98 -19.78 22.70 -12.75
C THR A 98 -19.35 24.11 -12.39
N SER A 99 -19.94 24.77 -11.39
CA SER A 99 -19.39 26.03 -10.85
C SER A 99 -18.13 25.81 -9.99
N LEU A 100 -17.86 24.57 -9.55
CA LEU A 100 -16.67 24.25 -8.76
C LEU A 100 -15.46 24.01 -9.69
N PRO A 101 -14.31 24.69 -9.47
CA PRO A 101 -13.11 24.53 -10.30
C PRO A 101 -12.63 23.07 -10.40
N CYS A 102 -12.76 22.33 -9.29
CA CYS A 102 -12.33 20.95 -9.18
C CYS A 102 -13.19 19.99 -10.03
N CYS A 103 -14.50 20.24 -10.12
CA CYS A 103 -15.43 19.51 -10.99
C CYS A 103 -15.07 19.75 -12.46
N GLN A 104 -14.88 21.02 -12.85
CA GLN A 104 -14.47 21.37 -14.22
C GLN A 104 -13.14 20.73 -14.62
N ALA A 105 -12.17 20.73 -13.70
CA ALA A 105 -10.86 20.13 -13.93
C ALA A 105 -10.96 18.62 -14.20
N LEU A 106 -11.70 17.89 -13.36
CA LEU A 106 -11.89 16.44 -13.49
C LEU A 106 -12.75 16.03 -14.69
N ILE A 107 -13.70 16.87 -15.13
CA ILE A 107 -14.44 16.66 -16.39
C ILE A 107 -13.50 16.76 -17.58
N LYS A 108 -12.59 17.75 -17.55
CA LYS A 108 -11.64 18.02 -18.63
C LYS A 108 -10.57 16.93 -18.72
N ARG A 109 -10.03 16.49 -17.58
CA ARG A 109 -8.96 15.50 -17.53
C ARG A 109 -8.90 14.81 -16.18
N VAL A 110 -8.68 13.50 -16.21
CA VAL A 110 -8.26 12.66 -15.09
C VAL A 110 -6.93 12.05 -15.46
N ASP A 111 -5.93 12.29 -14.62
CA ASP A 111 -4.58 11.79 -14.82
C ASP A 111 -4.20 10.67 -13.86
N LYS A 112 -4.85 10.63 -12.68
CA LYS A 112 -4.56 9.65 -11.64
C LYS A 112 -5.84 9.14 -10.97
N ILE A 113 -5.89 7.83 -10.74
CA ILE A 113 -6.84 7.16 -9.85
C ILE A 113 -6.03 6.54 -8.72
N THR A 114 -6.46 6.78 -7.48
CA THR A 114 -5.83 6.25 -6.28
C THR A 114 -6.86 5.49 -5.47
N LEU A 115 -6.51 4.33 -4.96
CA LEU A 115 -7.30 3.54 -4.01
C LEU A 115 -6.55 3.48 -2.68
N THR A 116 -7.25 3.44 -1.56
CA THR A 116 -6.64 2.93 -0.32
C THR A 116 -6.18 1.50 -0.59
N SER A 117 -5.05 1.10 -0.03
CA SER A 117 -4.59 -0.28 -0.14
C SER A 117 -3.99 -0.77 1.15
N SER A 118 -3.96 -2.08 1.40
CA SER A 118 -3.24 -2.57 2.57
C SER A 118 -1.75 -2.62 2.30
N VAL A 119 -1.00 -2.67 3.38
CA VAL A 119 0.44 -2.90 3.36
C VAL A 119 0.85 -4.21 2.67
N SER A 120 -0.03 -5.22 2.68
CA SER A 120 0.26 -6.52 2.10
C SER A 120 0.15 -6.49 0.57
N CYS A 121 -0.55 -5.50 0.01
CA CYS A 121 -0.69 -5.29 -1.43
C CYS A 121 0.53 -4.60 -2.04
N SER A 122 1.64 -5.34 -2.06
CA SER A 122 2.88 -4.90 -2.69
C SER A 122 2.86 -5.10 -4.22
N LYS A 123 3.89 -4.59 -4.90
CA LYS A 123 3.99 -4.67 -6.37
C LYS A 123 4.11 -6.11 -6.87
N SER A 124 4.65 -7.04 -6.08
CA SER A 124 4.74 -8.46 -6.43
C SER A 124 3.39 -9.18 -6.31
N SER A 125 2.49 -8.68 -5.46
CA SER A 125 1.15 -9.25 -5.27
C SER A 125 0.19 -8.85 -6.39
N VAL A 126 0.43 -7.74 -7.10
CA VAL A 126 -0.41 -7.27 -8.21
C VAL A 126 0.25 -7.62 -9.54
N SER A 127 -0.33 -8.55 -10.28
CA SER A 127 0.25 -9.06 -11.53
C SER A 127 -0.15 -8.25 -12.75
N LYS A 128 -1.33 -7.61 -12.72
CA LYS A 128 -1.90 -6.91 -13.88
C LYS A 128 -2.83 -5.78 -13.44
N VAL A 129 -2.74 -4.65 -14.12
CA VAL A 129 -3.72 -3.56 -14.04
C VAL A 129 -4.23 -3.30 -15.43
N GLU A 130 -5.54 -3.19 -15.59
CA GLU A 130 -6.19 -2.85 -16.85
C GLU A 130 -7.04 -1.61 -16.68
N VAL A 131 -6.93 -0.68 -17.61
CA VAL A 131 -7.77 0.52 -17.68
C VAL A 131 -8.32 0.58 -19.09
N LEU A 132 -9.63 0.79 -19.25
CA LEU A 132 -10.27 0.83 -20.58
C LEU A 132 -10.02 -0.48 -21.38
N GLY A 133 -9.96 -1.62 -20.69
CA GLY A 133 -9.68 -2.93 -21.28
C GLY A 133 -8.25 -3.14 -21.78
N LYS A 134 -7.31 -2.23 -21.48
CA LYS A 134 -5.90 -2.33 -21.88
C LYS A 134 -5.00 -2.48 -20.66
N ILE A 135 -3.95 -3.29 -20.76
CA ILE A 135 -2.94 -3.41 -19.70
C ILE A 135 -2.26 -2.05 -19.52
N TRP A 136 -2.36 -1.53 -18.30
CA TRP A 136 -1.76 -0.28 -17.89
C TRP A 136 -0.45 -0.57 -17.14
N LYS A 137 0.65 0.07 -17.55
CA LYS A 137 1.97 -0.13 -16.92
C LYS A 137 2.32 0.93 -15.86
N ASN A 138 1.65 2.08 -15.92
CA ASN A 138 1.89 3.21 -15.04
C ASN A 138 1.04 3.08 -13.78
N TRP A 139 1.45 2.16 -12.91
CA TRP A 139 0.85 1.97 -11.61
C TRP A 139 1.90 1.54 -10.58
N GLU A 140 1.61 1.85 -9.32
CA GLU A 140 2.42 1.42 -8.19
C GLU A 140 1.61 1.41 -6.89
N PRO A 141 1.90 0.49 -5.96
CA PRO A 141 1.58 0.69 -4.56
C PRO A 141 2.61 1.67 -3.95
N LYS A 142 2.14 2.60 -3.12
CA LYS A 142 2.98 3.58 -2.44
C LYS A 142 2.63 3.66 -0.97
N ALA A 143 3.67 3.58 -0.13
CA ALA A 143 3.59 3.85 1.29
C ALA A 143 3.85 5.34 1.57
N TRP A 144 3.24 5.83 2.64
CA TRP A 144 3.38 7.19 3.14
C TRP A 144 3.61 7.16 4.63
N ILE A 145 4.49 8.04 5.11
CA ILE A 145 4.70 8.25 6.54
C ILE A 145 3.63 9.23 7.01
N LEU A 146 2.83 8.81 7.99
CA LEU A 146 1.80 9.65 8.58
C LEU A 146 2.40 10.55 9.66
N PRO A 147 1.84 11.76 9.90
CA PRO A 147 2.29 12.63 10.98
C PRO A 147 2.25 11.97 12.37
N THR A 148 1.39 10.97 12.56
CA THR A 148 1.21 10.21 13.79
C THR A 148 2.28 9.13 14.02
N GLY A 149 3.21 8.93 13.09
CA GLY A 149 4.26 7.90 13.20
C GLY A 149 3.87 6.52 12.66
N GLY A 150 2.70 6.40 12.02
CA GLY A 150 2.29 5.20 11.28
C GLY A 150 2.55 5.29 9.77
N PHE A 151 2.07 4.29 9.03
CA PHE A 151 2.12 4.27 7.57
C PHE A 151 0.73 4.23 6.96
N GLY A 152 0.55 4.98 5.87
CA GLY A 152 -0.61 4.91 5.00
C GLY A 152 -0.23 4.30 3.66
N TYR A 153 -1.09 3.47 3.08
CA TYR A 153 -0.79 2.78 1.83
C TYR A 153 -1.84 3.11 0.77
N GLU A 154 -1.37 3.30 -0.45
CA GLU A 154 -2.20 3.63 -1.60
C GLU A 154 -1.80 2.81 -2.81
N PHE A 155 -2.80 2.43 -3.60
CA PHE A 155 -2.59 1.89 -4.93
C PHE A 155 -2.87 2.97 -5.97
N ARG A 156 -1.89 3.28 -6.83
CA ARG A 156 -1.99 4.36 -7.82
C ARG A 156 -1.97 3.83 -9.23
N VAL A 157 -2.85 4.38 -10.04
CA VAL A 157 -2.84 4.27 -11.50
C VAL A 157 -2.72 5.68 -12.05
N TYR A 158 -1.63 6.00 -12.73
CA TYR A 158 -1.28 7.38 -13.10
C TYR A 158 -0.94 7.51 -14.59
N ASN A 159 -0.73 8.76 -15.04
CA ASN A 159 -0.56 9.15 -16.44
C ASN A 159 -1.74 8.74 -17.34
N LEU A 160 -2.97 8.69 -16.79
CA LEU A 160 -4.17 8.29 -17.52
C LEU A 160 -4.46 9.25 -18.68
N GLY A 161 -4.36 10.57 -18.44
CA GLY A 161 -4.54 11.60 -19.47
C GLY A 161 -5.90 11.53 -20.18
N VAL A 162 -6.94 11.01 -19.54
CA VAL A 162 -8.26 10.78 -20.17
C VAL A 162 -9.26 11.83 -19.74
N ASN A 163 -10.22 12.15 -20.61
CA ASN A 163 -11.31 13.08 -20.30
C ASN A 163 -12.57 12.32 -19.88
N SER A 164 -13.62 13.06 -19.52
CA SER A 164 -14.92 12.48 -19.15
C SER A 164 -15.53 11.58 -20.21
N SER A 165 -15.44 11.88 -21.50
CA SER A 165 -16.06 11.05 -22.53
C SER A 165 -15.42 9.67 -22.66
N VAL A 166 -14.12 9.56 -22.39
CA VAL A 166 -13.40 8.27 -22.42
C VAL A 166 -13.51 7.53 -21.08
N LEU A 167 -13.43 8.24 -19.97
CA LEU A 167 -13.43 7.63 -18.63
C LEU A 167 -14.83 7.15 -18.21
N SER A 168 -15.90 7.78 -18.70
CA SER A 168 -17.27 7.37 -18.39
C SER A 168 -17.57 5.98 -18.90
N ASN A 169 -18.13 5.13 -18.04
CA ASN A 169 -18.46 3.73 -18.32
C ASN A 169 -17.23 2.86 -18.65
N SER A 170 -16.05 3.28 -18.20
CA SER A 170 -14.85 2.48 -18.32
C SER A 170 -14.69 1.54 -17.12
N ASP A 171 -13.87 0.50 -17.30
CA ASP A 171 -13.50 -0.40 -16.22
C ASP A 171 -12.03 -0.18 -15.82
N LEU A 172 -11.79 -0.21 -14.50
CA LEU A 172 -10.48 -0.40 -13.88
C LEU A 172 -10.45 -1.81 -13.31
N CYS A 173 -9.57 -2.68 -13.83
CA CYS A 173 -9.39 -4.03 -13.28
C CYS A 173 -8.00 -4.20 -12.69
N ILE A 174 -7.92 -4.80 -11.50
CA ILE A 174 -6.68 -5.11 -10.79
C ILE A 174 -6.65 -6.62 -10.54
N THR A 175 -5.64 -7.31 -11.07
CA THR A 175 -5.41 -8.73 -10.80
C THR A 175 -4.32 -8.86 -9.74
N ALA A 176 -4.67 -9.46 -8.61
CA ALA A 176 -3.78 -9.62 -7.47
C ALA A 176 -3.83 -11.03 -6.87
N ALA A 177 -2.68 -11.55 -6.48
CA ALA A 177 -2.53 -12.79 -5.73
C ALA A 177 -2.48 -12.52 -4.23
N ALA A 178 -2.45 -13.59 -3.42
CA ALA A 178 -2.20 -13.46 -1.98
C ALA A 178 -0.87 -12.69 -1.72
N PRO A 179 -0.79 -11.89 -0.65
CA PRO A 179 -1.81 -11.63 0.38
C PRO A 179 -2.88 -10.58 0.00
N CYS A 180 -2.97 -10.17 -1.27
CA CYS A 180 -3.88 -9.15 -1.79
C CYS A 180 -5.08 -9.75 -2.55
N SER A 181 -5.54 -10.95 -2.17
CA SER A 181 -6.50 -11.76 -2.94
C SER A 181 -7.97 -11.56 -2.55
N SER A 182 -8.26 -10.68 -1.59
CA SER A 182 -9.61 -10.23 -1.27
C SER A 182 -9.75 -8.73 -1.45
N LEU A 183 -10.99 -8.24 -1.65
CA LEU A 183 -11.23 -6.80 -1.75
C LEU A 183 -10.86 -6.09 -0.45
N SER A 184 -11.02 -6.78 0.69
CA SER A 184 -10.65 -6.22 1.98
C SER A 184 -9.15 -6.04 2.13
N GLN A 185 -8.37 -7.04 1.70
CA GLN A 185 -6.91 -6.93 1.62
C GLN A 185 -6.48 -5.89 0.58
N LEU A 186 -7.15 -5.80 -0.57
CA LEU A 186 -6.83 -4.80 -1.60
C LEU A 186 -7.00 -3.37 -1.10
N CYS A 187 -7.92 -3.12 -0.18
CA CYS A 187 -8.38 -1.78 0.18
C CYS A 187 -8.08 -1.30 1.60
N ASP A 188 -7.42 -2.12 2.43
CA ASP A 188 -7.16 -1.86 3.87
C ASP A 188 -8.40 -1.44 4.66
N VAL A 189 -9.49 -2.16 4.47
CA VAL A 189 -10.76 -1.83 5.12
C VAL A 189 -10.80 -2.36 6.54
N GLU A 190 -10.31 -1.57 7.50
CA GLU A 190 -10.69 -1.74 8.91
C GLU A 190 -12.16 -1.31 9.13
N ASP A 191 -12.60 -0.22 8.48
CA ASP A 191 -13.97 0.33 8.61
C ASP A 191 -14.97 -0.19 7.55
N GLY A 192 -14.58 -1.16 6.72
CA GLY A 192 -15.48 -1.81 5.76
C GLY A 192 -15.76 -1.06 4.45
N THR A 193 -15.24 0.15 4.21
CA THR A 193 -15.38 0.85 2.92
C THR A 193 -14.04 1.28 2.31
N CYS A 194 -13.70 0.72 1.15
CA CYS A 194 -12.54 1.14 0.36
C CYS A 194 -12.71 2.61 -0.03
N LYS A 195 -11.66 3.43 -0.04
CA LYS A 195 -11.75 4.82 -0.49
C LYS A 195 -11.00 4.96 -1.80
N PHE A 196 -11.51 5.83 -2.67
CA PHE A 196 -10.82 6.19 -3.91
C PHE A 196 -10.72 7.70 -4.04
N SER A 197 -9.73 8.15 -4.79
CA SER A 197 -9.55 9.53 -5.19
C SER A 197 -9.18 9.59 -6.66
N LEU A 198 -9.76 10.55 -7.38
CA LEU A 198 -9.30 10.93 -8.72
C LEU A 198 -8.50 12.22 -8.62
N SER A 199 -7.57 12.43 -9.55
CA SER A 199 -6.85 13.70 -9.69
C SER A 199 -6.75 14.12 -11.14
N GLU A 200 -6.86 15.42 -11.38
CA GLU A 200 -6.83 16.04 -12.71
C GLU A 200 -5.43 16.05 -13.36
N SER A 201 -4.40 15.99 -12.53
CA SER A 201 -3.00 16.11 -12.92
C SER A 201 -2.08 15.27 -12.04
N SER A 202 -0.82 15.11 -12.47
CA SER A 202 0.23 14.50 -11.65
C SER A 202 0.58 15.32 -10.40
N THR A 203 0.40 16.65 -10.47
CA THR A 203 0.59 17.59 -9.35
C THR A 203 -0.56 17.59 -8.35
N THR A 204 -1.67 16.91 -8.64
CA THR A 204 -2.79 16.69 -7.70
C THR A 204 -3.34 17.95 -7.04
N GLN A 205 -3.81 18.90 -7.83
CA GLN A 205 -4.47 20.09 -7.28
C GLN A 205 -5.80 19.72 -6.59
N TYR A 206 -6.58 18.82 -7.20
CA TYR A 206 -7.88 18.38 -6.68
C TYR A 206 -7.91 16.87 -6.47
N CYS A 207 -8.38 16.43 -5.30
CA CYS A 207 -8.37 15.02 -4.91
C CYS A 207 -9.64 14.64 -4.14
N PRO A 208 -10.83 14.76 -4.77
CA PRO A 208 -12.06 14.37 -4.09
C PRO A 208 -11.97 12.91 -3.65
N THR A 209 -12.22 12.69 -2.37
CA THR A 209 -12.09 11.39 -1.73
C THR A 209 -13.47 10.82 -1.50
N CYS A 210 -13.76 9.72 -2.17
CA CYS A 210 -15.08 9.10 -2.15
C CYS A 210 -15.00 7.70 -1.56
N PRO A 211 -15.98 7.29 -0.74
CA PRO A 211 -16.12 5.88 -0.36
C PRO A 211 -16.56 5.07 -1.59
N LEU A 212 -16.01 3.88 -1.75
CA LEU A 212 -16.58 2.84 -2.60
C LEU A 212 -17.86 2.34 -1.91
N PRO A 213 -19.01 2.37 -2.60
CA PRO A 213 -20.21 1.76 -2.07
C PRO A 213 -19.98 0.27 -1.85
N PRO A 214 -20.57 -0.32 -0.79
CA PRO A 214 -20.48 -1.75 -0.57
C PRO A 214 -21.02 -2.49 -1.81
N PRO A 215 -20.45 -3.66 -2.16
CA PRO A 215 -20.99 -4.46 -3.25
C PRO A 215 -22.47 -4.74 -2.97
N SER A 216 -23.33 -4.52 -3.97
CA SER A 216 -24.74 -4.85 -3.87
C SER A 216 -24.87 -6.29 -3.37
N PRO A 217 -25.76 -6.55 -2.38
CA PRO A 217 -25.96 -7.92 -1.91
C PRO A 217 -26.28 -8.80 -3.12
N PRO A 218 -25.77 -10.05 -3.16
CA PRO A 218 -26.12 -10.99 -4.21
C PRO A 218 -27.65 -11.00 -4.36
N PRO A 219 -28.20 -11.00 -5.60
CA PRO A 219 -29.64 -11.12 -5.79
C PRO A 219 -30.10 -12.32 -4.98
N SER A 220 -31.15 -12.13 -4.17
CA SER A 220 -31.69 -13.20 -3.34
C SER A 220 -31.88 -14.43 -4.22
N PRO A 221 -31.43 -15.62 -3.79
CA PRO A 221 -31.62 -16.81 -4.58
C PRO A 221 -33.11 -16.91 -4.94
N PRO A 222 -33.46 -17.27 -6.19
CA PRO A 222 -34.84 -17.45 -6.56
C PRO A 222 -35.50 -18.37 -5.52
N PRO A 223 -36.76 -18.10 -5.11
CA PRO A 223 -37.44 -18.90 -4.11
C PRO A 223 -37.27 -20.37 -4.48
N SER A 224 -36.74 -21.17 -3.55
CA SER A 224 -36.49 -22.58 -3.79
C SER A 224 -37.78 -23.19 -4.34
N PRO A 225 -37.73 -23.98 -5.42
CA PRO A 225 -38.92 -24.67 -5.89
C PRO A 225 -39.54 -25.44 -4.72
N PRO A 226 -40.88 -25.50 -4.63
CA PRO A 226 -41.55 -26.23 -3.57
C PRO A 226 -40.93 -27.63 -3.47
N PRO A 227 -40.64 -28.10 -2.24
CA PRO A 227 -39.95 -29.37 -2.05
C PRO A 227 -40.69 -30.46 -2.82
N SER A 228 -39.95 -31.18 -3.66
CA SER A 228 -40.45 -32.39 -4.31
C SER A 228 -41.03 -33.33 -3.24
N PRO A 229 -42.15 -34.02 -3.53
CA PRO A 229 -42.72 -34.97 -2.59
C PRO A 229 -41.65 -35.96 -2.10
N PRO A 230 -41.64 -36.29 -0.80
CA PRO A 230 -40.59 -37.10 -0.22
C PRO A 230 -40.47 -38.44 -0.96
N PRO A 231 -39.27 -38.83 -1.42
CA PRO A 231 -39.06 -40.17 -1.96
C PRO A 231 -39.35 -41.23 -0.88
N SER A 232 -39.89 -42.36 -1.31
CA SER A 232 -40.21 -43.50 -0.44
C SER A 232 -39.02 -43.88 0.46
N PRO A 233 -39.29 -44.26 1.73
CA PRO A 233 -38.24 -44.50 2.72
C PRO A 233 -37.26 -45.60 2.25
N PRO A 234 -35.94 -45.35 2.32
CA PRO A 234 -34.93 -46.38 2.10
C PRO A 234 -35.03 -47.49 3.15
N PRO A 235 -34.62 -48.73 2.82
CA PRO A 235 -34.48 -49.82 3.80
C PRO A 235 -33.52 -49.45 4.93
N SER A 236 -33.88 -49.86 6.14
CA SER A 236 -33.21 -49.51 7.39
C SER A 236 -31.71 -49.84 7.38
N PRO A 237 -30.84 -48.91 7.85
CA PRO A 237 -29.42 -49.18 7.97
C PRO A 237 -29.11 -50.16 9.12
N PRO A 238 -28.01 -50.94 9.00
CA PRO A 238 -27.52 -51.82 10.06
C PRO A 238 -26.98 -51.06 11.28
N PRO A 239 -26.84 -51.73 12.45
CA PRO A 239 -26.59 -51.11 13.75
C PRO A 239 -25.24 -50.38 13.82
N SER A 240 -25.26 -49.18 14.39
CA SER A 240 -24.10 -48.31 14.62
C SER A 240 -23.15 -48.85 15.70
N LEU A 241 -21.84 -48.78 15.38
CA LEU A 241 -20.71 -49.03 16.28
C LEU A 241 -20.61 -47.99 17.42
N PRO A 242 -20.00 -48.35 18.56
CA PRO A 242 -20.04 -47.60 19.81
C PRO A 242 -19.15 -46.34 19.80
N SER A 243 -19.67 -45.32 20.48
CA SER A 243 -19.10 -43.99 20.68
C SER A 243 -17.78 -44.00 21.46
N LEU A 244 -16.78 -43.28 20.94
CA LEU A 244 -15.53 -42.95 21.64
C LEU A 244 -15.75 -41.78 22.64
N PRO A 245 -15.02 -41.76 23.77
CA PRO A 245 -15.30 -40.88 24.89
C PRO A 245 -14.70 -39.47 24.76
N ALA A 246 -15.33 -38.55 25.51
CA ALA A 246 -15.07 -37.13 25.59
C ALA A 246 -13.64 -36.76 26.03
N ILE A 247 -13.04 -35.78 25.35
CA ILE A 247 -11.75 -35.17 25.71
C ILE A 247 -11.99 -33.97 26.63
N ARG A 248 -11.29 -34.02 27.77
CA ARG A 248 -11.24 -33.07 28.89
C ARG A 248 -10.21 -31.92 28.64
N PRO A 249 -10.17 -30.88 29.50
CA PRO A 249 -9.65 -29.55 29.16
C PRO A 249 -8.12 -29.40 29.17
N ILE A 250 -7.71 -28.33 28.50
CA ILE A 250 -6.36 -27.84 28.15
C ILE A 250 -5.44 -27.75 29.37
N ALA A 251 -4.29 -28.43 29.27
CA ALA A 251 -3.14 -28.36 30.18
C ALA A 251 -2.00 -27.52 29.54
N PRO A 252 -1.08 -26.95 30.33
CA PRO A 252 -0.14 -25.93 29.89
C PRO A 252 1.02 -26.49 29.06
N ALA A 253 1.47 -25.69 28.09
CA ALA A 253 2.72 -25.78 27.29
C ALA A 253 3.43 -27.15 27.28
N PHE A 254 3.02 -28.03 26.36
CA PHE A 254 3.77 -29.23 26.02
C PHE A 254 5.12 -28.85 25.39
N SER A 255 6.21 -29.29 26.03
CA SER A 255 7.52 -29.43 25.40
C SER A 255 7.37 -30.27 24.13
N ARG A 256 7.70 -29.72 22.95
CA ARG A 256 7.64 -30.47 21.69
C ARG A 256 8.51 -31.73 21.79
N PRO A 257 8.03 -32.90 21.30
CA PRO A 257 8.87 -34.08 21.14
C PRO A 257 10.14 -33.72 20.35
N PRO A 258 11.32 -34.27 20.69
CA PRO A 258 12.54 -34.03 19.93
C PRO A 258 12.32 -34.41 18.47
N LEU A 259 12.59 -33.46 17.57
CA LEU A 259 12.49 -33.66 16.12
C LEU A 259 13.46 -34.77 15.67
N PRO A 260 13.12 -35.55 14.63
CA PRO A 260 14.06 -36.44 13.98
C PRO A 260 15.38 -35.73 13.63
N PRO A 261 16.54 -36.36 13.85
CA PRO A 261 17.86 -35.71 13.74
C PRO A 261 18.24 -35.24 12.32
N TRP A 262 17.44 -35.58 11.31
CA TRP A 262 17.64 -35.18 9.92
C TRP A 262 16.86 -33.92 9.54
N LEU A 263 15.93 -33.44 10.36
CA LEU A 263 15.23 -32.19 10.11
C LEU A 263 16.08 -31.00 10.53
N CYS A 264 16.07 -29.97 9.69
CA CYS A 264 16.81 -28.73 9.93
C CYS A 264 15.82 -27.66 10.39
N GLU A 265 15.68 -27.52 11.71
CA GLU A 265 14.91 -26.43 12.31
C GLU A 265 15.74 -25.15 12.25
N VAL A 266 15.20 -24.11 11.64
CA VAL A 266 15.86 -22.83 11.43
C VAL A 266 15.06 -21.76 12.14
N CYS A 267 15.73 -20.98 12.98
CA CYS A 267 15.14 -19.84 13.67
C CYS A 267 15.87 -18.56 13.26
N ALA A 268 15.09 -17.56 12.86
CA ALA A 268 15.51 -16.18 12.68
C ALA A 268 15.12 -15.40 13.93
N SER A 269 16.09 -14.78 14.59
CA SER A 269 15.87 -13.90 15.74
C SER A 269 16.40 -12.51 15.44
N ILE A 270 15.66 -11.49 15.83
CA ILE A 270 16.20 -10.13 15.98
C ILE A 270 16.16 -9.80 17.47
N SER A 271 17.30 -9.36 18.00
CA SER A 271 17.42 -8.91 19.37
C SER A 271 17.95 -7.49 19.43
N VAL A 272 17.49 -6.74 20.42
CA VAL A 272 17.97 -5.37 20.67
C VAL A 272 18.61 -5.36 22.05
N THR A 273 19.88 -4.99 22.09
CA THR A 273 20.65 -4.82 23.34
C THR A 273 21.05 -3.36 23.52
N GLY A 274 21.42 -2.98 24.74
CA GLY A 274 21.75 -1.58 25.07
C GLY A 274 20.55 -0.66 25.27
N LEU A 275 19.36 -1.21 25.54
CA LEU A 275 18.17 -0.43 25.90
C LEU A 275 18.38 0.31 27.23
N PRO A 276 18.06 1.61 27.34
CA PRO A 276 18.09 2.29 28.63
C PRO A 276 17.03 1.66 29.56
N PRO A 277 17.24 1.66 30.89
CA PRO A 277 16.41 0.94 31.86
C PRO A 277 14.94 1.37 31.92
N ASN A 278 14.57 2.44 31.22
CA ASN A 278 13.21 2.99 31.16
C ASN A 278 12.55 2.80 29.78
N TYR A 279 13.18 2.09 28.84
CA TYR A 279 12.59 1.83 27.52
C TYR A 279 11.81 0.52 27.58
N THR A 280 10.49 0.62 27.63
CA THR A 280 9.61 -0.55 27.58
C THR A 280 9.27 -0.88 26.13
N GLU A 281 9.81 -2.02 25.70
CA GLU A 281 9.19 -3.04 24.82
C GLU A 281 9.18 -2.85 23.30
N PHE A 282 9.57 -3.94 22.61
CA PHE A 282 8.93 -4.35 21.37
C PHE A 282 7.41 -4.45 21.60
N ASN A 283 6.66 -3.44 21.17
CA ASN A 283 5.21 -3.43 21.34
C ASN A 283 4.51 -4.47 20.43
N SER A 284 3.20 -4.66 20.65
CA SER A 284 2.36 -5.55 19.82
C SER A 284 2.42 -5.25 18.32
N SER A 285 2.73 -4.00 17.93
CA SER A 285 2.96 -3.63 16.53
C SER A 285 4.26 -4.23 15.98
N MET A 286 5.34 -4.30 16.76
CA MET A 286 6.58 -4.96 16.31
C MET A 286 6.42 -6.49 16.19
N CYS A 287 5.59 -7.11 17.05
CA CYS A 287 5.20 -8.51 16.87
C CYS A 287 4.39 -8.72 15.57
N SER A 288 3.61 -7.73 15.13
CA SER A 288 2.87 -7.83 13.86
C SER A 288 3.81 -7.86 12.64
N THR A 289 4.94 -7.16 12.69
CA THR A 289 6.00 -7.23 11.67
C THR A 289 6.71 -8.58 11.64
N ALA A 290 6.79 -9.29 12.77
CA ALA A 290 7.37 -10.64 12.83
C ALA A 290 6.67 -11.63 11.90
N PHE A 291 5.34 -11.52 11.75
CA PHE A 291 4.58 -12.33 10.80
C PHE A 291 5.00 -12.10 9.35
N ARG A 292 5.41 -10.87 9.00
CA ARG A 292 5.88 -10.55 7.64
C ARG A 292 7.25 -11.15 7.37
N VAL A 293 8.12 -11.16 8.37
CA VAL A 293 9.42 -11.82 8.27
C VAL A 293 9.22 -13.32 8.09
N ALA A 294 8.28 -13.91 8.84
CA ALA A 294 7.89 -15.32 8.69
C ALA A 294 7.39 -15.62 7.28
N GLU A 295 6.52 -14.77 6.73
CA GLU A 295 6.02 -14.88 5.37
C GLU A 295 7.14 -14.71 4.34
N ALA A 296 8.02 -13.71 4.50
CA ALA A 296 9.14 -13.43 3.61
C ALA A 296 10.17 -14.57 3.58
N LEU A 297 10.48 -15.19 4.73
CA LEU A 297 11.34 -16.36 4.82
C LEU A 297 10.69 -17.57 4.13
N THR A 298 9.40 -17.80 4.36
CA THR A 298 8.64 -18.89 3.71
C THR A 298 8.60 -18.72 2.18
N ASN A 299 8.33 -17.50 1.71
CA ASN A 299 8.31 -17.17 0.28
C ASN A 299 9.70 -17.30 -0.34
N SER A 300 10.74 -16.85 0.36
CA SER A 300 12.13 -16.99 -0.10
C SER A 300 12.58 -18.45 -0.19
N ALA A 301 12.18 -19.30 0.75
CA ALA A 301 12.48 -20.73 0.69
C ALA A 301 11.79 -21.39 -0.51
N THR A 302 10.53 -21.03 -0.74
CA THR A 302 9.76 -21.50 -1.91
C THR A 302 10.40 -21.05 -3.23
N ALA A 303 10.81 -19.77 -3.32
CA ALA A 303 11.47 -19.21 -4.50
C ALA A 303 12.84 -19.86 -4.77
N ALA A 304 13.55 -20.27 -3.73
CA ALA A 304 14.81 -21.00 -3.81
C ALA A 304 14.63 -22.51 -4.12
N LEU A 305 13.38 -22.98 -4.31
CA LEU A 305 13.02 -24.38 -4.49
C LEU A 305 13.57 -25.25 -3.34
N VAL A 306 13.39 -24.75 -2.11
CA VAL A 306 13.79 -25.42 -0.88
C VAL A 306 12.54 -25.94 -0.17
N PRO A 307 12.38 -27.26 0.00
CA PRO A 307 11.19 -27.84 0.62
C PRO A 307 11.15 -27.53 2.12
N LEU A 308 10.05 -26.90 2.54
CA LEU A 308 9.69 -26.70 3.93
C LEU A 308 8.81 -27.85 4.42
N THR A 309 9.17 -28.46 5.54
CA THR A 309 8.30 -29.39 6.27
C THR A 309 7.39 -28.65 7.24
N GLN A 310 7.81 -27.48 7.73
CA GLN A 310 6.98 -26.51 8.44
C GLN A 310 7.29 -25.10 7.93
N PRO A 311 6.28 -24.29 7.57
CA PRO A 311 6.50 -22.90 7.19
C PRO A 311 7.04 -22.10 8.39
N PHE A 312 7.68 -20.97 8.10
CA PHE A 312 8.14 -20.09 9.16
C PHE A 312 6.93 -19.46 9.86
N THR A 313 6.95 -19.48 11.20
CA THR A 313 5.92 -18.88 12.06
C THR A 313 6.58 -18.18 13.24
N VAL A 314 5.92 -17.17 13.81
CA VAL A 314 6.41 -16.48 15.01
C VAL A 314 6.41 -17.46 16.18
N SER A 315 7.61 -17.79 16.67
CA SER A 315 7.82 -18.73 17.78
C SER A 315 7.85 -18.00 19.12
N ALA A 316 8.50 -16.83 19.15
CA ALA A 316 8.55 -15.97 20.32
C ALA A 316 8.47 -14.50 19.91
N CYS A 317 7.78 -13.70 20.73
CA CYS A 317 7.83 -12.25 20.67
C CYS A 317 7.94 -11.74 22.11
N MET A 318 9.16 -11.44 22.53
CA MET A 318 9.53 -10.97 23.86
C MET A 318 9.98 -9.51 23.78
N GLU A 319 10.14 -8.88 24.95
CA GLU A 319 10.41 -7.44 25.06
C GLU A 319 11.67 -6.96 24.34
N SER A 320 12.64 -7.83 24.14
CA SER A 320 13.94 -7.53 23.50
C SER A 320 14.29 -8.48 22.36
N GLU A 321 13.41 -9.43 22.03
CA GLU A 321 13.71 -10.47 21.05
C GLU A 321 12.44 -10.94 20.33
N VAL A 322 12.52 -10.99 19.01
CA VAL A 322 11.48 -11.60 18.17
C VAL A 322 12.11 -12.76 17.44
N THR A 323 11.51 -13.94 17.57
CA THR A 323 12.01 -15.18 16.99
C THR A 323 10.95 -15.81 16.09
N VAL A 324 11.36 -16.17 14.88
CA VAL A 324 10.54 -16.81 13.85
C VAL A 324 11.21 -18.11 13.44
N CYS A 325 10.50 -19.24 13.56
CA CYS A 325 11.08 -20.56 13.29
C CYS A 325 10.30 -21.31 12.21
N GLY A 326 11.03 -22.07 11.39
CA GLY A 326 10.51 -22.98 10.36
C GLY A 326 11.36 -24.26 10.30
N VAL A 327 10.92 -25.27 9.56
CA VAL A 327 11.63 -26.55 9.47
C VAL A 327 11.85 -26.92 8.00
N LEU A 328 13.12 -27.07 7.62
CA LEU A 328 13.56 -27.52 6.30
C LEU A 328 13.68 -29.05 6.28
N ALA A 329 13.54 -29.64 5.08
CA ALA A 329 13.56 -31.09 4.94
C ALA A 329 14.90 -31.75 5.34
N ASN A 330 16.03 -31.06 5.19
CA ASN A 330 17.36 -31.54 5.56
C ASN A 330 18.39 -30.38 5.63
N SER A 331 19.63 -30.68 6.02
CA SER A 331 20.70 -29.69 6.15
C SER A 331 21.22 -29.13 4.81
N THR A 332 21.24 -29.94 3.74
CA THR A 332 21.62 -29.49 2.38
C THR A 332 20.68 -28.39 1.89
N ASP A 333 19.39 -28.53 2.18
CA ASP A 333 18.37 -27.53 1.90
C ASP A 333 18.58 -26.23 2.72
N GLY A 334 19.05 -26.35 3.96
CA GLY A 334 19.52 -25.21 4.78
C GLY A 334 20.63 -24.40 4.11
N SER A 335 21.66 -25.09 3.61
CA SER A 335 22.76 -24.43 2.90
C SER A 335 22.32 -23.76 1.59
N ARG A 336 21.35 -24.35 0.87
CA ARG A 336 20.76 -23.75 -0.35
C ARG A 336 19.89 -22.53 -0.03
N PHE A 337 19.19 -22.54 1.09
CA PHE A 337 18.33 -21.44 1.52
C PHE A 337 19.12 -20.24 2.06
N GLN A 338 20.31 -20.47 2.62
CA GLN A 338 21.11 -19.46 3.33
C GLN A 338 21.29 -18.12 2.60
N PRO A 339 21.59 -18.06 1.28
CA PRO A 339 21.73 -16.78 0.59
C PRO A 339 20.43 -15.97 0.51
N ALA A 340 19.30 -16.65 0.27
CA ALA A 340 17.99 -16.01 0.21
C ALA A 340 17.54 -15.54 1.59
N ALA A 341 17.77 -16.37 2.61
CA ALA A 341 17.47 -16.03 3.99
C ALA A 341 18.29 -14.84 4.50
N LYS A 342 19.59 -14.77 4.15
CA LYS A 342 20.46 -13.62 4.48
C LYS A 342 19.89 -12.30 3.93
N LEU A 343 19.39 -12.29 2.69
CA LEU A 343 18.78 -11.09 2.10
C LEU A 343 17.52 -10.64 2.84
N VAL A 344 16.68 -11.59 3.30
CA VAL A 344 15.51 -11.27 4.13
C VAL A 344 15.95 -10.67 5.47
N MET A 345 16.98 -11.25 6.09
CA MET A 345 17.52 -10.77 7.37
C MET A 345 18.19 -9.40 7.26
N GLU A 346 18.89 -9.10 6.16
CA GLU A 346 19.44 -7.77 5.88
C GLU A 346 18.31 -6.74 5.74
N GLY A 347 17.23 -7.06 5.00
CA GLY A 347 16.07 -6.17 4.91
C GLY A 347 15.38 -5.94 6.25
N TRP A 348 15.25 -6.99 7.07
CA TRP A 348 14.67 -6.86 8.41
C TRP A 348 15.56 -6.00 9.33
N LEU A 349 16.88 -6.15 9.24
CA LEU A 349 17.83 -5.35 9.99
C LEU A 349 17.82 -3.88 9.54
N ASP A 350 17.75 -3.62 8.23
CA ASP A 350 17.63 -2.25 7.69
C ASP A 350 16.36 -1.55 8.15
N GLU A 351 15.23 -2.26 8.21
CA GLU A 351 13.99 -1.72 8.77
C GLU A 351 14.12 -1.44 10.28
N ALA A 352 14.73 -2.35 11.04
CA ALA A 352 14.96 -2.17 12.47
C ALA A 352 15.92 -1.01 12.76
N MET A 353 16.90 -0.77 11.88
CA MET A 353 17.85 0.34 11.99
C MET A 353 17.20 1.72 11.95
N VAL A 354 16.01 1.85 11.36
CA VAL A 354 15.22 3.09 11.38
C VAL A 354 14.81 3.50 12.79
N LEU A 355 14.52 2.53 13.63
CA LEU A 355 14.12 2.76 15.02
C LEU A 355 15.32 2.93 15.95
N CYS A 356 16.53 2.75 15.43
CA CYS A 356 17.69 2.62 16.28
C CYS A 356 18.13 3.93 16.93
N GLN A 357 18.30 3.91 18.24
CA GLN A 357 18.80 5.03 19.02
C GLN A 357 20.30 4.90 19.28
N PRO A 358 21.02 6.01 19.52
CA PRO A 358 22.43 5.95 19.86
C PRO A 358 22.69 5.10 21.11
N GLY A 359 23.59 4.12 21.00
CA GLY A 359 23.92 3.19 22.08
C GLY A 359 23.14 1.86 22.06
N TRP A 360 22.17 1.71 21.15
CA TRP A 360 21.55 0.42 20.89
C TRP A 360 22.44 -0.44 19.98
N GLN A 361 22.33 -1.75 20.14
CA GLN A 361 22.85 -2.72 19.19
C GLN A 361 21.69 -3.60 18.75
N ILE A 362 21.55 -3.74 17.43
CA ILE A 362 20.54 -4.62 16.84
C ILE A 362 21.31 -5.80 16.25
N GLN A 363 20.98 -7.00 16.72
CA GLN A 363 21.55 -8.23 16.23
C GLN A 363 20.45 -9.04 15.55
N ALA A 364 20.69 -9.46 14.32
CA ALA A 364 19.80 -10.33 13.58
C ALA A 364 20.56 -11.64 13.31
N THR A 365 20.12 -12.72 13.95
CA THR A 365 20.73 -14.04 13.85
C THR A 365 19.77 -14.98 13.15
N LEU A 366 20.30 -15.83 12.28
CA LEU A 366 19.56 -16.90 11.63
C LEU A 366 20.39 -18.16 11.79
N GLY A 367 19.92 -19.05 12.65
CA GLY A 367 20.67 -20.22 13.04
C GLY A 367 19.80 -21.45 13.20
N SER A 368 20.46 -22.58 13.32
CA SER A 368 19.85 -23.84 13.71
C SER A 368 20.62 -24.45 14.87
N PRO A 369 19.95 -25.04 15.87
CA PRO A 369 20.63 -25.83 16.90
C PRO A 369 21.36 -27.06 16.31
N SER A 370 20.99 -27.53 15.13
CA SER A 370 21.66 -28.65 14.43
C SER A 370 22.72 -28.20 13.42
N SER A 371 23.14 -26.92 13.45
CA SER A 371 24.24 -26.37 12.64
C SER A 371 24.01 -26.40 11.13
N CYS A 372 22.79 -26.65 10.65
CA CYS A 372 22.53 -26.75 9.21
C CYS A 372 22.66 -25.41 8.46
N MET A 373 22.60 -24.29 9.19
CA MET A 373 22.95 -22.96 8.71
C MET A 373 23.25 -22.00 9.87
N SER A 374 24.08 -21.00 9.61
CA SER A 374 24.31 -19.86 10.52
C SER A 374 24.55 -18.61 9.71
N VAL A 375 23.84 -17.54 10.04
CA VAL A 375 24.05 -16.19 9.53
C VAL A 375 23.91 -15.27 10.73
N ASP A 376 24.97 -14.53 11.03
CA ASP A 376 24.98 -13.54 12.09
C ASP A 376 25.18 -12.18 11.45
N LEU A 377 24.20 -11.29 11.61
CA LEU A 377 24.27 -9.90 11.22
C LEU A 377 24.22 -9.06 12.49
N GLU A 378 25.20 -8.21 12.68
CA GLU A 378 25.25 -7.30 13.82
C GLU A 378 25.41 -5.88 13.30
N GLN A 379 24.51 -4.99 13.72
CA GLN A 379 24.59 -3.58 13.41
C GLN A 379 24.54 -2.79 14.71
N SER A 380 25.63 -2.06 14.97
CA SER A 380 25.69 -1.13 16.08
C SER A 380 25.18 0.24 15.66
N CYS A 381 24.37 0.85 16.52
CA CYS A 381 23.82 2.17 16.23
C CYS A 381 24.81 3.19 16.71
N ALA A 382 25.72 3.54 15.80
CA ALA A 382 26.76 4.51 16.03
C ALA A 382 26.13 5.79 16.59
N GLN A 383 26.60 6.23 17.76
CA GLN A 383 26.47 7.63 18.12
C GLN A 383 27.06 8.42 16.97
N SER A 384 26.25 9.26 16.31
CA SER A 384 26.76 10.29 15.42
C SER A 384 27.66 11.20 16.25
N LYS A 385 28.93 10.79 16.38
CA LYS A 385 30.00 11.47 17.08
C LYS A 385 31.05 11.89 16.05
N GLU A 386 30.59 12.32 14.88
CA GLU A 386 31.32 13.35 14.17
C GLU A 386 30.86 14.68 14.76
N ASN A 387 31.64 15.17 15.73
CA ASN A 387 31.80 16.61 15.81
C ASN A 387 32.16 17.06 14.38
N PRO A 388 31.40 17.98 13.76
CA PRO A 388 31.78 18.49 12.45
C PRO A 388 33.25 18.94 12.53
N PRO A 389 34.12 18.54 11.60
CA PRO A 389 35.48 19.06 11.56
C PRO A 389 35.37 20.59 11.61
N SER A 390 36.11 21.22 12.53
CA SER A 390 36.15 22.68 12.63
C SER A 390 36.26 23.26 11.23
N PRO A 391 35.40 24.22 10.85
CA PRO A 391 35.40 24.76 9.50
C PRO A 391 36.82 25.22 9.14
N PRO A 392 37.36 24.80 7.98
CA PRO A 392 38.66 25.29 7.54
C PRO A 392 38.63 26.82 7.56
N GLN A 393 39.64 27.44 8.18
CA GLN A 393 39.78 28.90 8.19
C GLN A 393 39.74 29.40 6.75
N ASN A 394 38.71 30.17 6.41
CA ASN A 394 38.53 30.71 5.07
C ASN A 394 39.77 31.56 4.71
N PRO A 395 40.35 31.37 3.50
CA PRO A 395 41.29 32.35 2.97
C PRO A 395 40.62 33.73 2.86
N PRO A 396 41.39 34.83 2.97
CA PRO A 396 40.85 36.18 2.90
C PRO A 396 40.06 36.38 1.61
N LEU A 397 38.81 36.83 1.75
CA LEU A 397 37.91 37.09 0.64
C LEU A 397 38.53 38.13 -0.33
N PRO A 398 38.52 37.87 -1.65
CA PRO A 398 38.88 38.87 -2.64
C PRO A 398 37.92 40.07 -2.54
N PRO A 399 38.39 41.29 -2.91
CA PRO A 399 37.57 42.50 -2.87
C PRO A 399 36.30 42.30 -3.70
N SER A 400 35.15 42.65 -3.10
CA SER A 400 33.85 42.49 -3.74
C SER A 400 33.80 43.25 -5.07
N PRO A 401 33.28 42.63 -6.15
CA PRO A 401 33.09 43.33 -7.42
C PRO A 401 32.12 44.50 -7.24
N PRO A 402 32.28 45.58 -8.02
CA PRO A 402 31.39 46.73 -7.96
C PRO A 402 29.94 46.29 -8.23
N PRO A 403 28.96 46.86 -7.51
CA PRO A 403 27.57 46.49 -7.67
C PRO A 403 27.12 46.70 -9.13
N PRO A 404 26.35 45.75 -9.69
CA PRO A 404 25.81 45.90 -11.04
C PRO A 404 24.91 47.15 -11.10
N PRO A 405 24.85 47.82 -12.26
CA PRO A 405 23.95 48.95 -12.45
C PRO A 405 22.51 48.53 -12.18
N PRO A 406 21.69 49.43 -11.61
CA PRO A 406 20.29 49.13 -11.33
C PRO A 406 19.56 48.72 -12.62
N PRO A 407 18.72 47.69 -12.58
CA PRO A 407 17.94 47.28 -13.74
C PRO A 407 17.04 48.43 -14.20
N PRO A 408 16.82 48.57 -15.52
CA PRO A 408 15.91 49.57 -16.06
C PRO A 408 14.51 49.41 -15.44
N PRO A 409 13.79 50.52 -15.22
CA PRO A 409 12.44 50.46 -14.68
C PRO A 409 11.55 49.60 -15.60
N PRO A 410 10.70 48.73 -15.03
CA PRO A 410 9.79 47.92 -15.81
C PRO A 410 8.89 48.81 -16.67
N PRO A 411 8.59 48.39 -17.92
CA PRO A 411 7.66 49.12 -18.78
C PRO A 411 6.31 49.27 -18.09
N GLN A 412 5.72 50.46 -18.19
CA GLN A 412 4.40 50.72 -17.62
C GLN A 412 3.38 49.73 -18.22
N PRO A 413 2.52 49.11 -17.38
CA PRO A 413 1.47 48.24 -17.88
C PRO A 413 0.56 49.00 -18.85
N PRO A 414 0.10 48.36 -19.94
CA PRO A 414 -0.82 48.97 -20.87
C PRO A 414 -2.11 49.39 -20.15
N PRO A 415 -2.76 50.49 -20.59
CA PRO A 415 -4.01 50.93 -20.01
C PRO A 415 -5.06 49.81 -20.09
N PRO A 416 -5.91 49.65 -19.05
CA PRO A 416 -6.96 48.65 -19.06
C PRO A 416 -7.90 48.85 -20.26
N PRO A 417 -8.38 47.77 -20.88
CA PRO A 417 -9.34 47.85 -21.97
C PRO A 417 -10.63 48.56 -21.49
N PRO A 418 -11.30 49.31 -22.38
CA PRO A 418 -12.56 49.96 -22.04
C PRO A 418 -13.61 48.91 -21.61
N PRO A 419 -14.50 49.26 -20.65
CA PRO A 419 -15.53 48.36 -20.18
C PRO A 419 -16.45 47.93 -21.35
N PRO A 420 -16.87 46.66 -21.40
CA PRO A 420 -17.79 46.18 -22.42
C PRO A 420 -19.13 46.93 -22.37
N PRO A 421 -19.78 47.16 -23.52
CA PRO A 421 -21.08 47.82 -23.57
C PRO A 421 -22.13 47.04 -22.77
N PRO A 422 -23.13 47.72 -22.17
CA PRO A 422 -24.21 47.08 -21.42
C PRO A 422 -24.90 46.02 -22.28
N GLN A 423 -24.98 44.78 -21.78
CA GLN A 423 -25.76 43.74 -22.45
C GLN A 423 -27.25 44.15 -22.50
N PRO A 424 -27.94 43.96 -23.64
CA PRO A 424 -29.38 44.13 -23.73
C PRO A 424 -30.09 43.26 -22.69
N SER A 425 -31.03 43.85 -21.96
CA SER A 425 -31.87 43.16 -20.98
C SER A 425 -32.55 41.95 -21.61
N HIS A 426 -32.30 40.76 -21.06
CA HIS A 426 -32.95 39.53 -21.50
C HIS A 426 -34.49 39.63 -21.35
N PRO A 427 -35.26 39.10 -22.32
CA PRO A 427 -36.71 39.03 -22.21
C PRO A 427 -37.13 38.16 -21.01
N PRO A 428 -38.29 38.45 -20.38
CA PRO A 428 -38.77 37.68 -19.24
C PRO A 428 -38.98 36.22 -19.62
N PRO A 429 -38.67 35.27 -18.71
CA PRO A 429 -38.88 33.85 -18.95
C PRO A 429 -40.37 33.55 -19.19
N PRO A 430 -40.70 32.60 -20.07
CA PRO A 430 -42.08 32.17 -20.30
C PRO A 430 -42.69 31.58 -19.02
N PRO A 431 -44.02 31.73 -18.82
CA PRO A 431 -44.70 31.16 -17.66
C PRO A 431 -44.55 29.63 -17.64
N THR A 432 -44.27 29.09 -16.45
CA THR A 432 -44.17 27.65 -16.21
C THR A 432 -45.49 26.95 -16.56
N PRO A 433 -45.45 25.80 -17.25
CA PRO A 433 -46.63 24.99 -17.52
C PRO A 433 -47.35 24.59 -16.23
N PRO A 434 -48.70 24.47 -16.24
CA PRO A 434 -49.43 23.95 -15.10
C PRO A 434 -49.01 22.50 -14.79
N PRO A 435 -48.98 22.10 -13.51
CA PRO A 435 -48.64 20.74 -13.12
C PRO A 435 -49.64 19.74 -13.73
N PRO A 436 -49.18 18.53 -14.10
CA PRO A 436 -50.06 17.49 -14.62
C PRO A 436 -51.08 17.05 -13.56
N PRO A 437 -52.31 16.66 -13.98
CA PRO A 437 -53.32 16.16 -13.06
C PRO A 437 -52.83 14.88 -12.35
N PRO A 438 -53.22 14.68 -11.08
CA PRO A 438 -52.86 13.49 -10.33
C PRO A 438 -53.39 12.22 -11.00
N PRO A 439 -52.63 11.10 -10.93
CA PRO A 439 -53.07 9.84 -11.50
C PRO A 439 -54.36 9.32 -10.81
N PRO A 440 -55.24 8.64 -11.54
CA PRO A 440 -56.46 8.07 -10.97
C PRO A 440 -56.12 7.00 -9.92
N PRO A 441 -56.95 6.85 -8.88
CA PRO A 441 -56.76 5.83 -7.85
C PRO A 441 -56.83 4.43 -8.45
N PRO A 442 -56.02 3.48 -7.94
CA PRO A 442 -56.05 2.10 -8.40
C PRO A 442 -57.41 1.44 -8.10
N PRO A 443 -57.89 0.55 -8.99
CA PRO A 443 -59.14 -0.17 -8.78
C PRO A 443 -59.04 -1.09 -7.54
N PRO A 444 -60.16 -1.29 -6.81
CA PRO A 444 -60.20 -2.20 -5.67
C PRO A 444 -59.91 -3.65 -6.11
N PRO A 445 -59.19 -4.43 -5.29
CA PRO A 445 -58.90 -5.83 -5.58
C PRO A 445 -60.17 -6.70 -5.55
N PRO A 446 -60.24 -7.76 -6.39
CA PRO A 446 -61.38 -8.69 -6.48
C PRO A 446 -61.54 -9.60 -5.27
#